data_AF-A0A1F3SPM1-F1
#
_entry.id   AF-A0A1F3SPM1-F1
#
_cell.length_a   1.000
_cell.length_b   1.000
_cell.length_c   1.000
_cell.angle_alpha   90.00
_cell.angle_beta   90.00
_cell.angle_gamma   90.00
#
_symmetry.space_group_name_H-M   'P 1'
#
loop_
_entity.id
_entity.type
_entity.pdbx_description
1 polymer ?
#
loop_
_entity_poly.entity_id
_entity_poly.type
_entity_poly.pdbx_seq_one_letter_code
_entity_poly.pdbx_strand_id
1 'polypeptide(L)'
;MDFPTTIRAVRSLSAKHPDAFAKIVEEKANGAALIATLKNEITGLIPVNLQTSKEMRIMAVSPEIEAGNVYLPDPAACSWVSEFIDEVVQFPKAKHDNCADCMSMALLRFQVSRCGTFTEDYLDCGNTFADSFISRMEW
;
A
#
# COMPACT_ATOMS: atom_id res chain seq x y z
N MET A 1 15.53 -3.81 -12.24
CA MET A 1 14.55 -4.79 -12.78
C MET A 1 14.07 -4.27 -14.13
N ASP A 2 13.99 -5.12 -15.15
CA ASP A 2 13.42 -4.77 -16.46
C ASP A 2 11.89 -5.02 -16.48
N PHE A 3 11.19 -4.40 -17.43
CA PHE A 3 9.73 -4.42 -17.49
C PHE A 3 9.10 -5.83 -17.57
N PRO A 4 9.60 -6.79 -18.37
CA PRO A 4 9.08 -8.16 -18.38
C PRO A 4 9.22 -8.88 -17.03
N THR A 5 10.27 -8.58 -16.27
CA THR A 5 10.45 -9.12 -14.92
C THR A 5 9.46 -8.48 -13.94
N THR A 6 9.17 -7.19 -14.08
CA THR A 6 8.12 -6.52 -13.30
C THR A 6 6.75 -7.15 -13.54
N ILE A 7 6.38 -7.43 -14.79
CA ILE A 7 5.10 -8.09 -15.11
C ILE A 7 5.02 -9.47 -14.43
N ARG A 8 6.09 -10.27 -14.50
CA ARG A 8 6.14 -11.57 -13.80
C ARG A 8 6.02 -11.41 -12.29
N ALA A 9 6.71 -10.42 -11.71
CA ALA A 9 6.65 -10.13 -10.29
C ALA A 9 5.23 -9.77 -9.83
N VAL A 10 4.51 -8.92 -10.58
CA VAL A 10 3.12 -8.55 -10.24
C VAL A 10 2.17 -9.75 -10.32
N ARG A 11 2.32 -10.62 -11.32
CA ARG A 11 1.57 -11.88 -11.40
C ARG A 11 1.83 -12.77 -10.20
N SER A 12 3.10 -13.00 -9.86
CA SER A 12 3.49 -13.82 -8.71
C SER A 12 2.99 -13.23 -7.39
N LEU A 13 3.07 -11.92 -7.21
CA LEU A 13 2.59 -11.24 -6.01
C LEU A 13 1.07 -11.34 -5.88
N SER A 14 0.34 -11.14 -6.99
CA SER A 14 -1.12 -11.26 -7.02
C SER A 14 -1.59 -12.68 -6.75
N ALA A 15 -0.86 -13.69 -7.23
CA ALA A 15 -1.15 -15.10 -6.93
C ALA A 15 -0.82 -15.47 -5.48
N LYS A 16 0.24 -14.87 -4.91
CA LYS A 16 0.66 -15.09 -3.52
C LYS A 16 -0.31 -14.47 -2.51
N HIS A 17 -0.92 -13.33 -2.86
CA HIS A 17 -1.84 -12.57 -2.01
C HIS A 17 -3.22 -12.42 -2.70
N PRO A 18 -4.00 -13.51 -2.82
CA PRO A 18 -5.30 -13.47 -3.49
C PRO A 18 -6.34 -12.61 -2.75
N ASP A 19 -6.12 -12.38 -1.45
CA ASP A 19 -6.89 -11.51 -0.56
C ASP A 19 -6.58 -10.02 -0.75
N ALA A 20 -5.48 -9.67 -1.42
CA ALA A 20 -5.17 -8.29 -1.80
C ALA A 20 -6.00 -7.87 -3.03
N PHE A 21 -7.30 -7.62 -2.81
CA PHE A 21 -8.24 -7.27 -3.86
C PHE A 21 -7.83 -6.00 -4.60
N ALA A 22 -7.60 -4.91 -3.86
CA ALA A 22 -7.14 -3.64 -4.42
C ALA A 22 -5.62 -3.63 -4.60
N LYS A 23 -5.17 -3.36 -5.82
CA LYS A 23 -3.76 -3.34 -6.23
C LYS A 23 -3.47 -1.97 -6.83
N ILE A 24 -2.96 -1.08 -6.00
CA ILE A 24 -2.72 0.32 -6.37
C ILE A 24 -1.41 0.41 -7.16
N VAL A 25 -1.47 1.04 -8.34
CA VAL A 25 -0.30 1.22 -9.21
C VAL A 25 -0.15 2.69 -9.54
N GLU A 26 1.01 3.27 -9.22
CA GLU A 26 1.33 4.64 -9.61
C GLU A 26 1.39 4.76 -11.14
N GLU A 27 0.64 5.69 -11.71
CA GLU A 27 0.56 5.94 -13.15
C GLU A 27 1.74 6.81 -13.63
N LYS A 28 2.95 6.46 -13.20
CA LYS A 28 4.19 7.13 -13.58
C LYS A 28 5.16 6.12 -14.18
N ALA A 29 6.02 6.61 -15.09
CA ALA A 29 6.97 5.79 -15.83
C ALA A 29 6.28 4.61 -16.54
N ASN A 30 6.57 3.37 -16.15
CA ASN A 30 6.03 2.17 -16.79
C ASN A 30 4.67 1.70 -16.20
N GLY A 31 4.10 2.43 -15.24
CA GLY A 31 2.85 2.03 -14.56
C GLY A 31 1.65 1.89 -15.50
N ALA A 32 1.44 2.85 -16.39
CA ALA A 32 0.34 2.80 -17.37
C ALA A 32 0.45 1.58 -18.30
N ALA A 33 1.67 1.26 -18.76
CA ALA A 33 1.93 0.10 -19.59
C ALA A 33 1.70 -1.22 -18.82
N LEU A 34 2.07 -1.26 -17.54
CA LEU A 34 1.84 -2.40 -16.66
C LEU A 34 0.34 -2.69 -16.50
N ILE A 35 -0.46 -1.65 -16.22
CA ILE A 35 -1.91 -1.76 -16.08
C ILE A 35 -2.53 -2.21 -17.40
N ALA A 36 -2.16 -1.58 -18.52
CA ALA A 36 -2.68 -1.94 -19.83
C ALA A 36 -2.38 -3.41 -20.20
N THR A 37 -1.21 -3.91 -19.79
CA THR A 37 -0.78 -5.30 -20.02
C THR A 37 -1.55 -6.29 -19.15
N LEU A 38 -1.79 -5.97 -17.87
CA LEU A 38 -2.30 -6.91 -16.89
C LEU A 38 -3.80 -6.79 -16.59
N LYS A 39 -4.50 -5.74 -17.07
CA LYS A 39 -5.91 -5.47 -16.76
C LYS A 39 -6.89 -6.61 -17.08
N ASN A 40 -6.57 -7.45 -18.07
CA ASN A 40 -7.42 -8.57 -18.47
C ASN A 40 -7.07 -9.87 -17.71
N GLU A 41 -5.97 -9.87 -16.95
CA GLU A 41 -5.46 -11.04 -16.24
C GLU A 41 -5.62 -10.90 -14.72
N ILE A 42 -5.47 -9.68 -14.20
CA ILE A 42 -5.44 -9.39 -12.76
C ILE A 42 -6.52 -8.37 -12.44
N THR A 43 -7.44 -8.76 -11.56
CA THR A 43 -8.51 -7.89 -11.08
C THR A 43 -8.00 -6.90 -10.02
N GLY A 44 -8.68 -5.77 -9.92
CA GLY A 44 -8.42 -4.76 -8.89
C GLY A 44 -7.15 -3.93 -9.09
N LEU A 45 -6.59 -3.89 -10.31
CA LEU A 45 -5.54 -2.95 -10.68
C LEU A 45 -6.11 -1.53 -10.78
N ILE A 46 -5.69 -0.65 -9.88
CA ILE A 46 -6.21 0.72 -9.76
C ILE A 46 -5.08 1.70 -10.09
N PRO A 47 -5.16 2.45 -11.21
CA PRO A 47 -4.22 3.52 -11.49
C PRO A 47 -4.38 4.65 -10.48
N VAL A 48 -3.26 5.19 -9.99
CA VAL A 48 -3.25 6.39 -9.17
C VAL A 48 -2.23 7.37 -9.70
N ASN A 49 -2.68 8.59 -9.95
CA ASN A 49 -1.83 9.71 -10.31
C ASN A 49 -1.52 10.54 -9.05
N LEU A 50 -0.27 10.48 -8.60
CA LEU A 50 0.18 11.15 -7.38
C LEU A 50 0.73 12.54 -7.70
N GLN A 51 0.04 13.57 -7.21
CA GLN A 51 0.46 14.98 -7.34
C GLN A 51 1.33 15.45 -6.18
N THR A 52 1.28 14.74 -5.05
CA THR A 52 2.03 15.06 -3.83
C THR A 52 3.37 14.34 -3.81
N SER A 53 4.34 14.89 -3.06
CA SER A 53 5.61 14.20 -2.82
C SER A 53 5.43 13.02 -1.85
N LYS A 54 6.43 12.12 -1.79
CA LYS A 54 6.42 10.97 -0.88
C LYS A 54 6.39 11.43 0.58
N GLU A 55 7.15 12.47 0.91
CA GLU A 55 7.20 13.08 2.23
C GLU A 55 5.82 13.61 2.65
N MET A 56 5.14 14.34 1.78
CA MET A 56 3.81 14.86 2.06
C MET A 56 2.78 13.75 2.30
N ARG A 57 2.88 12.62 1.58
CA ARG A 57 2.02 11.45 1.81
C ARG A 57 2.29 10.79 3.14
N ILE A 58 3.55 10.62 3.52
CA ILE A 58 3.93 10.04 4.82
C ILE A 58 3.46 10.95 5.96
N MET A 59 3.61 12.26 5.83
CA MET A 59 3.06 13.23 6.79
C MET A 59 1.53 13.14 6.90
N ALA A 60 0.81 12.90 5.80
CA ALA A 60 -0.64 12.77 5.81
C ALA A 60 -1.13 11.50 6.54
N VAL A 61 -0.30 10.47 6.64
CA VAL A 61 -0.63 9.20 7.31
C VAL A 61 0.03 9.06 8.69
N SER A 62 0.92 9.98 9.07
CA SER A 62 1.59 9.97 10.38
C SER A 62 0.62 9.90 11.56
N PRO A 63 -0.57 10.57 11.54
CA PRO A 63 -1.49 10.48 12.67
C PRO A 63 -2.00 9.05 12.94
N GLU A 64 -2.17 8.23 11.91
CA GLU A 64 -2.58 6.81 12.08
C GLU A 64 -1.44 5.96 12.64
N ILE A 65 -0.19 6.29 12.29
CA ILE A 65 1.01 5.62 12.79
C ILE A 65 1.22 6.00 14.27
N GLU A 66 1.19 7.31 14.58
CA GLU A 66 1.36 7.86 15.93
C GLU A 66 0.27 7.40 16.90
N ALA A 67 -0.98 7.26 16.41
CA ALA A 67 -2.09 6.72 17.20
C ALA A 67 -1.99 5.20 17.43
N GLY A 68 -1.04 4.50 16.80
CA GLY A 68 -0.88 3.05 16.92
C GLY A 68 -1.96 2.25 16.17
N ASN A 69 -2.51 2.80 15.07
CA ASN A 69 -3.51 2.12 14.23
C ASN A 69 -2.88 1.32 13.07
N VAL A 70 -1.55 1.30 12.97
CA VAL A 70 -0.81 0.53 11.97
C VAL A 70 -0.18 -0.68 12.61
N TYR A 71 -0.46 -1.84 12.01
CA TYR A 71 -0.16 -3.14 12.60
C TYR A 71 0.77 -3.94 11.71
N LEU A 72 1.86 -4.44 12.30
CA LEU A 72 2.85 -5.27 11.64
C LEU A 72 2.89 -6.64 12.34
N PRO A 73 3.18 -7.73 11.59
CA PRO A 73 3.38 -9.04 12.21
C PRO A 73 4.64 -9.05 13.09
N ASP A 74 4.72 -10.03 13.98
CA ASP A 74 5.89 -10.18 14.86
C ASP A 74 7.18 -10.39 14.02
N PRO A 75 8.24 -9.58 14.25
CA PRO A 75 9.51 -9.72 13.52
C PRO A 75 10.15 -11.11 13.60
N ALA A 76 9.91 -11.87 14.68
CA ALA A 76 10.40 -13.24 14.81
C ALA A 76 9.72 -14.21 13.84
N ALA A 77 8.45 -13.96 13.50
CA ALA A 77 7.72 -14.74 12.50
C ALA A 77 7.92 -14.20 11.07
N CYS A 78 8.16 -12.89 10.96
CA CYS A 78 8.27 -12.17 9.70
C CYS A 78 9.53 -11.30 9.69
N SER A 79 10.65 -11.86 9.27
CA SER A 79 11.96 -11.17 9.31
C SER A 79 12.02 -9.89 8.47
N TRP A 80 11.15 -9.74 7.46
CA TRP A 80 11.05 -8.54 6.63
C TRP A 80 10.58 -7.31 7.42
N VAL A 81 9.96 -7.48 8.58
CA VAL A 81 9.40 -6.39 9.39
C VAL A 81 10.50 -5.49 9.93
N SER A 82 11.65 -6.04 10.32
CA SER A 82 12.78 -5.24 10.79
C SER A 82 13.34 -4.35 9.68
N GLU A 83 13.52 -4.91 8.48
CA GLU A 83 13.97 -4.13 7.32
C GLU A 83 12.96 -3.05 6.92
N PHE A 84 11.66 -3.37 6.99
CA PHE A 84 10.58 -2.41 6.75
C PHE A 84 10.61 -1.25 7.73
N ILE A 85 10.73 -1.54 9.03
CA ILE A 85 10.80 -0.50 10.08
C ILE A 85 12.02 0.39 9.86
N ASP A 86 13.19 -0.21 9.63
CA ASP A 86 14.42 0.52 9.41
C ASP A 86 14.32 1.46 8.20
N GLU A 87 13.67 1.03 7.13
CA GLU A 87 13.43 1.85 5.94
C GLU A 87 12.49 3.02 6.23
N VAL A 88 11.35 2.76 6.89
CA VAL A 88 10.33 3.78 7.20
C VAL A 88 10.86 4.83 8.18
N VAL A 89 11.61 4.44 9.21
CA VAL A 89 12.16 5.35 10.23
C VAL A 89 13.27 6.24 9.65
N GLN A 90 14.07 5.70 8.73
CA GLN A 90 15.16 6.44 8.11
C GLN A 90 14.70 7.33 6.94
N PHE A 91 13.45 7.20 6.49
CA PHE A 91 12.89 8.03 5.43
C PHE A 91 12.94 9.53 5.82
N PRO A 92 13.33 10.46 4.91
CA PRO A 92 13.64 10.29 3.49
C PRO A 92 15.12 9.98 3.18
N LYS A 93 15.94 9.73 4.21
CA LYS A 93 17.40 9.52 4.08
C LYS A 93 17.79 8.05 3.89
N ALA A 94 16.83 7.14 3.96
CA ALA A 94 17.03 5.72 3.71
C ALA A 94 17.58 5.48 2.30
N LYS A 95 18.35 4.39 2.14
CA LYS A 95 18.89 3.98 0.83
C LYS A 95 17.80 3.61 -0.17
N HIS A 96 16.70 3.08 0.35
CA HIS A 96 15.50 2.69 -0.38
C HIS A 96 14.29 3.38 0.24
N ASP A 97 13.27 3.64 -0.56
CA ASP A 97 12.06 4.33 -0.13
C ASP A 97 10.77 3.64 -0.61
N ASN A 98 10.89 2.45 -1.18
CA ASN A 98 9.81 1.73 -1.81
C ASN A 98 8.78 1.26 -0.78
N CYS A 99 9.22 0.76 0.37
CA CYS A 99 8.34 0.29 1.45
C CYS A 99 7.59 1.46 2.08
N ALA A 100 8.29 2.57 2.35
CA ALA A 100 7.69 3.77 2.90
C ALA A 100 6.66 4.38 1.94
N ASP A 101 6.96 4.39 0.63
CA ASP A 101 6.04 4.86 -0.40
C ASP A 101 4.79 3.97 -0.51
N CYS A 102 4.97 2.65 -0.62
CA CYS A 102 3.87 1.68 -0.66
C CYS A 102 2.97 1.77 0.58
N MET A 103 3.57 1.89 1.78
CA MET A 103 2.82 2.06 3.03
C MET A 103 1.98 3.33 2.99
N SER A 104 2.56 4.46 2.58
CA SER A 104 1.85 5.74 2.51
C SER A 104 0.64 5.67 1.57
N MET A 105 0.78 5.02 0.40
CA MET A 105 -0.30 4.84 -0.55
C MET A 105 -1.41 3.93 0.00
N ALA A 106 -1.04 2.85 0.69
CA ALA A 106 -2.00 1.94 1.31
C ALA A 106 -2.82 2.63 2.42
N LEU A 107 -2.14 3.36 3.30
CA LEU A 107 -2.79 4.09 4.40
C LEU A 107 -3.68 5.23 3.89
N LEU A 108 -3.24 6.00 2.88
CA LEU A 108 -4.09 7.01 2.23
C LEU A 108 -5.35 6.39 1.64
N ARG A 109 -5.25 5.21 1.03
CA ARG A 109 -6.42 4.50 0.50
C ARG A 109 -7.38 4.13 1.63
N PHE A 110 -6.89 3.67 2.77
CA PHE A 110 -7.72 3.37 3.93
C PHE A 110 -8.39 4.62 4.51
N GLN A 111 -7.71 5.77 4.55
CA GLN A 111 -8.31 7.04 4.99
C GLN A 111 -9.51 7.43 4.12
N VAL A 112 -9.38 7.32 2.80
CA VAL A 112 -10.50 7.59 1.86
C VAL A 112 -11.66 6.62 2.08
N SER A 113 -11.39 5.35 2.37
CA SER A 113 -12.44 4.37 2.68
C SER A 113 -13.14 4.61 4.03
N ARG A 114 -12.51 5.33 4.97
CA ARG A 114 -13.12 5.73 6.25
C ARG A 114 -13.95 7.01 6.16
N CYS A 115 -13.61 7.89 5.23
CA CYS A 115 -14.41 9.07 4.94
C CYS A 115 -15.48 8.69 3.92
N GLY A 116 -16.67 8.33 4.40
CA GLY A 116 -17.87 8.24 3.58
C GLY A 116 -18.31 9.62 3.08
N THR A 117 -17.46 10.35 2.34
CA THR A 117 -17.96 11.31 1.37
C THR A 117 -18.42 10.48 0.17
N PHE A 118 -19.72 10.22 0.15
CA PHE A 118 -20.45 10.01 -1.09
C PHE A 118 -20.08 11.13 -2.06
N THR A 119 -19.07 10.92 -2.90
CA THR A 119 -19.26 11.29 -4.30
C THR A 119 -20.27 10.27 -4.83
N GLU A 120 -21.36 10.74 -5.43
CA GLU A 120 -22.56 9.97 -5.82
C GLU A 120 -22.33 8.74 -6.73
N ASP A 121 -21.08 8.33 -6.97
CA ASP A 121 -20.70 7.27 -7.89
C ASP A 121 -20.41 5.90 -7.25
N TYR A 122 -20.44 5.76 -5.91
CA TYR A 122 -20.00 4.53 -5.22
C TYR A 122 -20.96 4.04 -4.13
N LEU A 123 -22.23 3.90 -4.48
CA LEU A 123 -23.21 3.20 -3.66
C LEU A 123 -23.07 1.68 -3.79
N ASP A 124 -23.14 1.04 -2.62
CA ASP A 124 -23.52 -0.35 -2.39
C ASP A 124 -22.38 -1.37 -2.30
N CYS A 125 -22.03 -1.75 -1.06
CA CYS A 125 -21.70 -3.12 -0.59
C CYS A 125 -21.12 -3.03 0.83
N GLY A 126 -21.93 -3.41 1.83
CA GLY A 126 -21.69 -3.17 3.26
C GLY A 126 -20.67 -4.06 4.00
N ASN A 127 -20.22 -3.48 5.11
CA ASN A 127 -19.95 -4.01 6.45
C ASN A 127 -19.03 -5.22 6.75
N THR A 128 -18.12 -4.92 7.70
CA THR A 128 -17.65 -5.67 8.88
C THR A 128 -16.80 -6.93 8.72
N PHE A 129 -15.55 -6.89 9.22
CA PHE A 129 -15.06 -7.90 10.18
C PHE A 129 -13.82 -7.43 10.96
N ALA A 130 -13.75 -7.87 12.21
CA ALA A 130 -12.86 -7.42 13.29
C ALA A 130 -11.66 -8.37 13.54
N ASP A 131 -10.67 -7.82 14.25
CA ASP A 131 -9.79 -8.38 15.29
C ASP A 131 -9.06 -9.73 15.10
N SER A 132 -7.72 -9.64 15.05
CA SER A 132 -6.82 -10.45 15.90
C SER A 132 -5.35 -9.98 15.85
N PHE A 133 -4.83 -9.60 17.03
CA PHE A 133 -3.43 -9.57 17.51
C PHE A 133 -2.36 -8.71 16.81
N ILE A 134 -1.81 -7.79 17.60
CA ILE A 134 -0.93 -6.68 17.23
C ILE A 134 0.20 -6.58 18.27
N SER A 135 1.45 -6.57 17.81
CA SER A 135 2.53 -5.92 18.55
C SER A 135 2.50 -4.42 18.22
N ARG A 136 2.19 -3.60 19.22
CA ARG A 136 2.08 -2.15 19.14
C ARG A 136 3.48 -1.52 19.08
N MET A 137 3.78 -0.76 18.03
CA MET A 137 4.94 0.13 18.02
C MET A 137 4.52 1.46 18.64
N GLU A 138 5.11 1.78 19.79
CA GLU A 138 5.14 3.13 20.34
C GLU A 138 6.53 3.71 20.03
N TRP A 139 6.59 4.97 19.60
CA TRP A 139 7.81 5.78 19.52
C TRP A 139 7.71 6.91 20.53
#